data_AF-A0A366HLQ2-F1
#
_entry.id   AF-A0A366HLQ2-F1
#
_cell.length_a   1.000
_cell.length_b   1.000
_cell.length_c   1.000
_cell.angle_alpha   90.00
_cell.angle_beta   90.00
_cell.angle_gamma   90.00
#
_symmetry.space_group_name_H-M   'P 1'
#
loop_
_entity.id
_entity.type
_entity.pdbx_description
1 polymer ?
#
loop_
_entity_poly.entity_id
_entity_poly.type
_entity_poly.pdbx_seq_one_letter_code
_entity_poly.pdbx_strand_id
1 'polypeptide(L)'
;MLKQSLSRESAPVTQYTCGWCNTHFKEWQSKCISCGGPMPPLPGMTLSEEPPPAPRELPKGFETKQKWVGNVPAMVGGIFLLVGLLIFTVFIFVLPIAAPFPLLFVGLGWLFMRIGRKHAQRMLNAFRNGRAVKGTITEVYHDGSMQVNGRYPWRINYNFKTADGQTHEGFARTFDHTAQQRQPGQPIWVLVNDDKPEENTIYPPVK
;
A
#
# COMPACT_ATOMS: atom_id res chain seq x y z
N MET A 1 -2.03 -49.19 -26.14
CA MET A 1 -2.80 -47.95 -26.34
C MET A 1 -2.83 -47.17 -25.02
N LEU A 2 -2.01 -46.13 -24.86
CA LEU A 2 -2.03 -45.21 -23.72
C LEU A 2 -1.97 -43.79 -24.26
N LYS A 3 -3.11 -43.10 -24.28
CA LYS A 3 -3.23 -41.69 -24.66
C LYS A 3 -2.68 -40.84 -23.51
N GLN A 4 -1.46 -40.33 -23.66
CA GLN A 4 -0.95 -39.23 -22.83
C GLN A 4 -1.77 -37.97 -23.15
N SER A 5 -2.70 -37.62 -22.27
CA SER A 5 -3.35 -36.31 -22.27
C SER A 5 -2.34 -35.28 -21.78
N LEU A 6 -1.66 -34.59 -22.70
CA LEU A 6 -0.89 -33.40 -22.41
C LEU A 6 -1.85 -32.32 -21.89
N SER A 7 -1.88 -32.15 -20.58
CA SER A 7 -2.47 -31.00 -19.90
C SER A 7 -1.81 -29.74 -20.48
N ARG A 8 -2.54 -28.98 -21.30
CA ARG A 8 -2.11 -27.64 -21.70
C ARG A 8 -2.11 -26.78 -20.44
N GLU A 9 -0.94 -26.64 -19.83
CA GLU A 9 -0.68 -25.63 -18.81
C GLU A 9 -0.82 -24.27 -19.49
N SER A 10 -1.99 -23.65 -19.35
CA SER A 10 -2.25 -22.32 -19.88
C SER A 10 -1.27 -21.36 -19.21
N ALA A 11 -0.48 -20.64 -20.03
CA ALA A 11 0.42 -19.61 -19.53
C ALA A 11 -0.33 -18.69 -18.56
N PRO A 12 0.29 -18.34 -17.40
CA PRO A 12 -0.38 -17.54 -16.39
C PRO A 12 -0.84 -16.22 -17.01
N VAL A 13 -2.14 -15.93 -16.93
CA VAL A 13 -2.71 -14.67 -17.40
C VAL A 13 -2.09 -13.55 -16.59
N THR A 14 -1.26 -12.73 -17.23
CA THR A 14 -0.65 -11.54 -16.63
C THR A 14 -1.77 -10.56 -16.28
N GLN A 15 -1.96 -10.28 -14.98
CA GLN A 15 -3.02 -9.38 -14.50
C GLN A 15 -2.41 -8.13 -13.88
N TYR A 16 -2.60 -6.98 -14.50
CA TYR A 16 -2.08 -5.70 -14.01
C TYR A 16 -3.03 -5.09 -12.99
N THR A 17 -2.52 -4.62 -11.86
CA THR A 17 -3.37 -4.05 -10.79
C THR A 17 -3.11 -2.56 -10.63
N CYS A 18 -4.15 -1.74 -10.67
CA CYS A 18 -4.01 -0.32 -10.40
C CYS A 18 -3.70 -0.05 -8.92
N GLY A 19 -2.56 0.57 -8.63
CA GLY A 19 -2.18 0.91 -7.26
C GLY A 19 -3.10 1.91 -6.55
N TRP A 20 -3.89 2.68 -7.30
CA TRP A 20 -4.82 3.68 -6.77
C TRP A 20 -6.15 3.07 -6.32
N CYS A 21 -6.80 2.27 -7.18
CA CYS A 21 -8.14 1.73 -6.92
C CYS A 21 -8.21 0.20 -6.77
N ASN A 22 -7.12 -0.52 -7.01
CA ASN A 22 -7.03 -1.99 -7.11
C ASN A 22 -7.88 -2.62 -8.23
N THR A 23 -8.25 -1.87 -9.26
CA THR A 23 -8.88 -2.46 -10.44
C THR A 23 -7.85 -3.30 -11.21
N HIS A 24 -8.24 -4.50 -11.62
CA HIS A 24 -7.40 -5.44 -12.35
C HIS A 24 -7.66 -5.35 -13.86
N PHE A 25 -6.60 -5.45 -14.66
CA PHE A 25 -6.64 -5.38 -16.12
C PHE A 25 -5.91 -6.55 -16.75
N LYS A 26 -6.41 -7.01 -17.90
CA LYS A 26 -5.76 -8.04 -18.72
C LYS A 26 -4.62 -7.47 -19.57
N GLU A 27 -4.74 -6.19 -19.94
CA GLU A 27 -3.76 -5.47 -20.75
C GLU A 27 -3.26 -4.27 -19.96
N TRP A 28 -1.98 -3.95 -20.12
CA TRP A 28 -1.39 -2.79 -19.48
C TRP A 28 -1.85 -1.51 -20.18
N GLN A 29 -2.09 -0.47 -19.38
CA GLN A 29 -2.48 0.85 -19.83
C GLN A 29 -1.73 1.89 -19.00
N SER A 30 -1.43 3.05 -19.58
CA SER A 30 -0.69 4.12 -18.89
C SER A 30 -1.54 4.85 -17.84
N LYS A 31 -2.87 4.85 -17.99
CA LYS A 31 -3.84 5.44 -17.06
C LYS A 31 -4.94 4.44 -16.74
N CYS A 32 -5.38 4.41 -15.48
CA CYS A 32 -6.46 3.55 -15.04
C CYS A 32 -7.82 4.09 -15.52
N ILE A 33 -8.56 3.32 -16.31
CA ILE A 33 -9.92 3.70 -16.77
C ILE A 33 -10.94 3.87 -15.65
N SER A 34 -10.72 3.25 -14.48
CA SER A 34 -11.66 3.28 -13.36
C SER A 34 -11.50 4.51 -12.48
N CYS A 35 -10.26 4.97 -12.24
CA CYS A 35 -10.00 6.09 -11.32
C CYS A 35 -9.18 7.24 -11.93
N GLY A 36 -8.71 7.11 -13.17
CA GLY A 36 -7.90 8.10 -13.88
C GLY A 36 -6.43 8.19 -13.44
N GLY A 37 -6.02 7.44 -12.40
CA GLY A 37 -4.66 7.48 -11.87
C GLY A 37 -3.63 6.85 -12.81
N PRO A 38 -2.40 7.39 -12.88
CA PRO A 38 -1.33 6.82 -13.71
C PRO A 38 -0.93 5.43 -13.21
N MET A 39 -0.62 4.52 -14.12
CA MET A 39 -0.20 3.15 -13.81
C MET A 39 1.32 3.07 -13.74
N PRO A 40 1.89 2.21 -12.88
CA PRO A 40 3.33 2.02 -12.84
C PRO A 40 3.84 1.52 -14.19
N PRO A 41 5.00 2.02 -14.67
CA PRO A 41 5.58 1.56 -15.92
C PRO A 41 5.95 0.08 -15.80
N LEU A 42 5.83 -0.64 -16.92
CA LEU A 42 6.23 -2.04 -16.96
C LEU A 42 7.73 -2.19 -16.71
N PRO A 43 8.16 -3.31 -16.13
CA PRO A 43 9.57 -3.66 -15.99
C PRO A 43 10.30 -3.52 -17.33
N GLY A 44 11.46 -2.87 -17.32
CA GLY A 44 12.25 -2.59 -18.54
C GLY A 44 11.85 -1.34 -19.32
N MET A 45 10.73 -0.69 -19.02
CA MET A 45 10.40 0.62 -19.60
C MET A 45 11.29 1.72 -19.01
N THR A 46 11.49 2.79 -19.79
CA THR A 46 12.14 4.01 -19.31
C THR A 46 11.34 4.64 -18.18
N LEU A 47 12.02 5.46 -17.37
CA LEU A 47 11.37 6.25 -16.32
C LEU A 47 10.19 7.03 -16.95
N SER A 48 9.01 6.92 -16.34
CA SER A 48 7.82 7.63 -16.81
C SER A 48 7.99 9.15 -16.70
N GLU A 49 7.04 9.91 -17.23
CA GLU A 49 6.95 11.34 -16.98
C GLU A 49 7.02 11.64 -15.48
N GLU A 50 7.63 12.78 -15.15
CA GLU A 50 7.75 13.25 -13.78
C GLU A 50 6.36 13.46 -13.18
N PRO A 51 6.14 13.08 -11.90
CA PRO A 51 4.88 13.35 -11.22
C PRO A 51 4.55 14.85 -11.25
N PRO A 52 3.27 15.25 -11.31
CA PRO A 52 2.90 16.65 -11.26
C PRO A 52 3.45 17.33 -9.99
N PRO A 53 3.70 18.64 -9.99
CA PRO A 53 4.21 19.34 -8.82
C PRO A 53 3.26 19.22 -7.63
N ALA A 54 3.80 19.28 -6.41
CA ALA A 54 3.00 19.35 -5.19
C ALA A 54 2.36 20.75 -5.05
N PRO A 55 1.14 20.88 -4.48
CA PRO A 55 0.28 19.80 -3.98
C PRO A 55 -0.43 19.02 -5.10
N ARG A 56 -0.35 17.69 -5.06
CA ARG A 56 -0.97 16.81 -6.07
C ARG A 56 -2.41 16.45 -5.71
N GLU A 57 -3.27 16.47 -6.72
CA GLU A 57 -4.60 15.88 -6.63
C GLU A 57 -4.52 14.35 -6.64
N LEU A 58 -5.21 13.71 -5.70
CA LEU A 58 -5.28 12.25 -5.62
C LEU A 58 -6.54 11.75 -6.34
N PRO A 59 -6.50 10.60 -7.02
CA PRO A 59 -7.68 9.97 -7.57
C PRO A 59 -8.79 9.81 -6.52
N LYS A 60 -10.04 10.01 -6.94
CA LYS A 60 -11.21 9.90 -6.06
C LYS A 60 -11.22 8.54 -5.35
N GLY A 61 -11.45 8.56 -4.04
CA GLY A 61 -11.52 7.36 -3.20
C GLY A 61 -10.17 6.81 -2.71
N PHE A 62 -9.02 7.22 -3.29
CA PHE A 62 -7.71 6.74 -2.85
C PHE A 62 -7.42 7.10 -1.39
N GLU A 63 -7.72 8.34 -0.97
CA GLU A 63 -7.56 8.78 0.42
C GLU A 63 -8.39 7.94 1.40
N THR A 64 -9.69 7.79 1.13
CA THR A 64 -10.61 7.03 1.99
C THR A 64 -10.17 5.57 2.08
N LYS A 65 -9.76 5.00 0.95
CA LYS A 65 -9.25 3.62 0.89
C LYS A 65 -8.01 3.46 1.75
N GLN A 66 -7.05 4.39 1.67
CA GLN A 66 -5.83 4.30 2.45
C GLN A 66 -6.06 4.53 3.95
N LYS A 67 -7.06 5.34 4.32
CA LYS A 67 -7.43 5.57 5.72
C LYS A 67 -8.15 4.40 6.36
N TRP A 68 -8.99 3.68 5.61
CA TRP A 68 -9.93 2.70 6.18
C TRP A 68 -9.73 1.26 5.70
N VAL A 69 -9.62 1.03 4.39
CA VAL A 69 -9.63 -0.33 3.81
C VAL A 69 -8.22 -0.93 3.77
N GLY A 70 -7.23 -0.13 3.39
CA GLY A 70 -5.83 -0.56 3.32
C GLY A 70 -5.07 -0.53 4.65
N ASN A 71 -5.77 -0.21 5.75
CA ASN A 71 -5.16 0.12 7.03
C ASN A 71 -5.62 -0.84 8.12
N VAL A 72 -4.93 -1.97 8.22
CA VAL A 72 -5.28 -3.06 9.15
C VAL A 72 -5.40 -2.56 10.61
N PRO A 73 -4.47 -1.75 11.16
CA PRO A 73 -4.63 -1.19 12.50
C PRO A 73 -5.91 -0.35 12.67
N ALA A 74 -6.25 0.49 11.68
CA ALA A 74 -7.48 1.28 11.75
C ALA A 74 -8.74 0.40 11.72
N MET A 75 -8.76 -0.65 10.89
CA MET A 75 -9.87 -1.59 10.80
C MET A 75 -10.05 -2.40 12.09
N VAL A 76 -8.98 -2.99 12.61
CA VAL A 76 -9.00 -3.73 13.89
C VAL A 76 -9.42 -2.80 15.03
N GLY A 77 -8.88 -1.57 15.05
CA GLY A 77 -9.24 -0.56 16.03
C GLY A 77 -10.73 -0.18 15.98
N GLY A 78 -11.29 -0.04 14.79
CA GLY A 78 -12.72 0.24 14.59
C GLY A 78 -13.61 -0.90 15.10
N ILE A 79 -13.24 -2.16 14.85
CA ILE A 79 -13.97 -3.33 15.34
C ILE A 79 -13.94 -3.38 16.87
N PHE A 80 -12.76 -3.21 17.49
CA PHE A 80 -12.61 -3.22 18.94
C PHE A 80 -13.41 -2.11 19.62
N LEU A 81 -13.40 -0.92 19.02
CA LEU A 81 -14.17 0.22 19.50
C LEU A 81 -15.68 -0.05 19.43
N LEU A 82 -16.17 -0.57 18.30
CA LEU A 82 -17.58 -0.90 18.12
C LEU A 82 -18.04 -1.99 19.10
N VAL A 83 -17.34 -3.12 19.14
CA VAL A 83 -17.67 -4.25 20.03
C VAL A 83 -17.55 -3.84 21.49
N GLY A 84 -16.49 -3.11 21.85
CA GLY A 84 -16.28 -2.62 23.22
C GLY A 84 -17.43 -1.72 23.69
N LEU A 85 -17.91 -0.80 22.85
CA LEU A 85 -19.04 0.07 23.17
C LEU A 85 -20.36 -0.70 23.32
N LEU A 86 -20.61 -1.70 22.47
CA LEU A 86 -21.80 -2.54 22.56
C LEU A 86 -21.82 -3.35 23.87
N ILE A 87 -20.72 -4.01 24.21
CA ILE A 87 -20.61 -4.78 25.46
C ILE A 87 -20.68 -3.85 26.67
N PHE A 88 -20.02 -2.68 26.63
CA PHE A 88 -20.08 -1.67 27.68
C PHE A 88 -21.53 -1.26 27.98
N THR A 89 -22.30 -0.98 26.92
CA THR A 89 -23.71 -0.59 27.02
C THR A 89 -24.52 -1.68 27.71
N VAL A 90 -24.34 -2.95 27.34
CA VAL A 90 -25.03 -4.08 27.99
C VAL A 90 -24.65 -4.21 29.47
N PHE A 91 -23.37 -4.07 29.80
CA PHE A 91 -22.88 -4.24 31.17
C PHE A 91 -23.39 -3.16 32.13
N ILE A 92 -23.59 -1.93 31.65
CA ILE A 92 -24.22 -0.87 32.45
C ILE A 92 -25.59 -1.29 33.00
N PHE A 93 -26.38 -2.03 32.21
CA PHE A 93 -27.74 -2.43 32.61
C PHE A 93 -27.79 -3.78 33.33
N VAL A 94 -26.89 -4.71 32.99
CA VAL A 94 -26.93 -6.09 33.51
C VAL A 94 -26.02 -6.30 34.72
N LEU A 95 -24.80 -5.74 34.71
CA LEU A 95 -23.81 -5.96 35.77
C LEU A 95 -22.88 -4.73 35.90
N PRO A 96 -23.33 -3.66 36.59
CA PRO A 96 -22.64 -2.37 36.61
C PRO A 96 -21.20 -2.44 37.15
N ILE A 97 -20.94 -3.32 38.13
CA ILE A 97 -19.61 -3.49 38.72
C ILE A 97 -18.59 -3.97 37.67
N ALA A 98 -19.02 -4.72 36.67
CA ALA A 98 -18.18 -5.20 35.59
C ALA A 98 -18.10 -4.24 34.40
N ALA A 99 -18.90 -3.16 34.36
CA ALA A 99 -18.92 -2.20 33.25
C ALA A 99 -17.56 -1.55 32.93
N PRO A 100 -16.60 -1.36 33.86
CA PRO A 100 -15.28 -0.86 33.48
C PRO A 100 -14.48 -1.81 32.57
N PHE A 101 -14.75 -3.12 32.58
CA PHE A 101 -13.94 -4.09 31.82
C PHE A 101 -13.99 -3.88 30.29
N PRO A 102 -15.17 -3.69 29.65
CA PRO A 102 -15.25 -3.34 28.23
C PRO A 102 -14.52 -2.05 27.82
N LEU A 103 -14.28 -1.11 28.75
CA LEU A 103 -13.53 0.12 28.43
C LEU A 103 -12.09 -0.16 28.00
N LEU A 104 -11.51 -1.30 28.40
CA LEU A 104 -10.20 -1.74 27.90
C LEU A 104 -10.21 -1.94 26.38
N PHE A 105 -11.27 -2.57 25.84
CA PHE A 105 -11.43 -2.77 24.40
C PHE A 105 -11.64 -1.44 23.67
N VAL A 106 -12.40 -0.52 24.25
CA VAL A 106 -12.58 0.84 23.70
C VAL A 106 -11.26 1.59 23.65
N GLY A 107 -10.48 1.55 24.73
CA GLY A 107 -9.16 2.18 24.82
C GLY A 107 -8.17 1.61 23.79
N LEU A 108 -8.07 0.29 23.69
CA LEU A 108 -7.23 -0.39 22.69
C LEU A 108 -7.69 -0.09 21.27
N GLY A 109 -9.00 -0.14 21.01
CA GLY A 109 -9.57 0.16 19.70
C GLY A 109 -9.24 1.58 19.24
N TRP A 110 -9.37 2.55 20.13
CA TRP A 110 -9.01 3.93 19.87
C TRP A 110 -7.51 4.12 19.62
N LEU A 111 -6.65 3.43 20.38
CA LEU A 111 -5.20 3.47 20.19
C LEU A 111 -4.80 2.95 18.80
N PHE A 112 -5.29 1.78 18.40
CA PHE A 112 -5.01 1.22 17.07
C PHE A 112 -5.56 2.10 15.95
N MET A 113 -6.74 2.69 16.13
CA MET A 113 -7.29 3.64 15.17
C MET A 113 -6.41 4.89 15.02
N ARG A 114 -5.84 5.41 16.11
CA ARG A 114 -4.88 6.53 16.05
C ARG A 114 -3.57 6.16 15.34
N ILE A 115 -3.01 4.99 15.63
CA ILE A 115 -1.79 4.49 14.98
C ILE A 115 -2.04 4.33 13.48
N GLY A 116 -3.14 3.68 13.10
CA GLY A 116 -3.54 3.50 11.71
C GLY A 116 -3.69 4.85 11.00
N ARG A 117 -4.47 5.79 11.56
CA ARG A 117 -4.65 7.11 10.96
C ARG A 117 -3.34 7.86 10.76
N LYS A 118 -2.42 7.82 11.73
CA LYS A 118 -1.09 8.42 11.58
C LYS A 118 -0.33 7.78 10.41
N HIS A 119 -0.29 6.45 10.32
CA HIS A 119 0.38 5.75 9.23
C HIS A 119 -0.18 6.13 7.85
N ALA A 120 -1.52 6.12 7.69
CA ALA A 120 -2.16 6.53 6.44
C ALA A 120 -1.88 8.00 6.09
N GLN A 121 -1.88 8.88 7.10
CA GLN A 121 -1.64 10.30 6.88
C GLN A 121 -0.21 10.57 6.38
N ARG A 122 0.80 9.85 6.88
CA ARG A 122 2.19 9.96 6.39
C ARG A 122 2.30 9.60 4.91
N MET A 123 1.73 8.47 4.52
CA MET A 123 1.72 8.05 3.11
C MET A 123 0.95 9.04 2.23
N LEU A 124 -0.23 9.49 2.66
CA LEU A 124 -1.01 10.47 1.91
C LEU A 124 -0.32 11.84 1.83
N ASN A 125 0.42 12.22 2.87
CA ASN A 125 1.23 13.43 2.87
C ASN A 125 2.35 13.33 1.82
N ALA A 126 3.05 12.20 1.74
CA ALA A 126 4.04 11.97 0.67
C ALA A 126 3.40 12.06 -0.73
N PHE A 127 2.22 11.46 -0.93
CA PHE A 127 1.54 11.56 -2.22
C PHE A 127 1.11 13.00 -2.59
N ARG A 128 0.53 13.74 -1.64
CA ARG A 128 0.04 15.11 -1.86
C ARG A 128 1.16 16.12 -1.95
N ASN A 129 2.02 16.14 -0.93
CA ASN A 129 2.93 17.24 -0.67
C ASN A 129 4.39 16.85 -0.88
N GLY A 130 4.70 15.57 -1.06
CA GLY A 130 6.08 15.12 -1.24
C GLY A 130 6.68 15.64 -2.55
N ARG A 131 7.97 15.97 -2.55
CA ARG A 131 8.70 16.32 -3.78
C ARG A 131 9.00 15.05 -4.57
N ALA A 132 8.92 15.13 -5.90
CA ALA A 132 9.32 14.02 -6.76
C ALA A 132 10.85 14.00 -6.86
N VAL A 133 11.44 12.83 -6.61
CA VAL A 133 12.88 12.60 -6.78
C VAL A 133 13.11 11.30 -7.53
N LYS A 134 14.17 11.27 -8.34
CA LYS A 134 14.60 10.05 -9.01
C LYS A 134 15.23 9.12 -7.97
N GLY A 135 14.65 7.94 -7.82
CA GLY A 135 15.19 6.84 -7.04
C GLY A 135 15.70 5.71 -7.94
N THR A 136 16.39 4.76 -7.33
CA THR A 136 16.90 3.55 -8.01
C THR A 136 16.51 2.33 -7.19
N ILE A 137 15.95 1.32 -7.85
CA ILE A 137 15.68 0.02 -7.20
C ILE A 137 17.02 -0.60 -6.81
N THR A 138 17.16 -0.98 -5.55
CA THR A 138 18.36 -1.67 -5.04
C THR A 138 18.16 -3.17 -5.04
N GLU A 139 16.97 -3.65 -4.69
CA GLU A 139 16.69 -5.08 -4.54
C GLU A 139 15.19 -5.37 -4.71
N VAL A 140 14.87 -6.56 -5.24
CA VAL A 140 13.51 -7.08 -5.31
C VAL A 140 13.49 -8.55 -4.90
N TYR A 141 12.71 -8.90 -3.88
CA TYR A 141 12.62 -10.27 -3.37
C TYR A 141 11.27 -10.56 -2.71
N HIS A 142 10.97 -11.84 -2.47
CA HIS A 142 9.78 -12.24 -1.71
C HIS A 142 9.94 -11.95 -0.22
N ASP A 143 9.00 -11.22 0.38
CA ASP A 143 8.97 -10.98 1.81
C ASP A 143 8.36 -12.18 2.54
N GLY A 144 9.23 -13.09 2.99
CA GLY A 144 8.85 -14.29 3.75
C GLY A 144 8.28 -14.02 5.15
N SER A 145 8.33 -12.77 5.63
CA SER A 145 7.81 -12.42 6.97
C SER A 145 6.28 -12.38 7.04
N MET A 146 5.59 -12.35 5.89
CA MET A 146 4.14 -12.30 5.83
C MET A 146 3.58 -13.14 4.69
N GLN A 147 2.42 -13.75 4.93
CA GLN A 147 1.71 -14.53 3.94
C GLN A 147 0.23 -14.15 3.97
N VAL A 148 -0.36 -13.90 2.81
CA VAL A 148 -1.80 -13.61 2.65
C VAL A 148 -2.36 -14.54 1.60
N ASN A 149 -3.36 -15.35 1.96
CA ASN A 149 -3.98 -16.34 1.07
C ASN A 149 -2.95 -17.26 0.38
N GLY A 150 -1.95 -17.73 1.12
CA GLY A 150 -0.88 -18.60 0.61
C GLY A 150 0.18 -17.89 -0.25
N ARG A 151 0.08 -16.57 -0.46
CA ARG A 151 1.01 -15.79 -1.29
C ARG A 151 1.90 -14.88 -0.44
N TYR A 152 3.16 -14.78 -0.83
CA TYR A 152 4.14 -13.85 -0.25
C TYR A 152 4.20 -12.58 -1.11
N PRO A 153 4.09 -11.38 -0.52
CA PRO A 153 4.28 -10.16 -1.28
C PRO A 153 5.72 -10.01 -1.72
N TRP A 154 5.92 -9.28 -2.81
CA TRP A 154 7.23 -8.78 -3.21
C TRP A 154 7.58 -7.55 -2.39
N ARG A 155 8.84 -7.45 -1.98
CA ARG A 155 9.45 -6.26 -1.41
C ARG A 155 10.40 -5.65 -2.43
N ILE A 156 10.19 -4.38 -2.72
CA ILE A 156 11.03 -3.56 -3.59
C ILE A 156 11.76 -2.58 -2.69
N ASN A 157 13.06 -2.79 -2.50
CA ASN A 157 13.93 -1.83 -1.84
C ASN A 157 14.46 -0.83 -2.88
N TYR A 158 14.58 0.43 -2.49
CA TYR A 158 15.10 1.48 -3.35
C TYR A 158 15.86 2.53 -2.55
N ASN A 159 16.75 3.25 -3.22
CA ASN A 159 17.40 4.41 -2.67
C ASN A 159 16.99 5.67 -3.45
N PHE A 160 17.08 6.83 -2.80
CA PHE A 160 16.86 8.13 -3.42
C PHE A 160 17.69 9.18 -2.71
N LYS A 161 17.87 10.33 -3.37
CA LYS A 161 18.59 11.47 -2.79
C LYS A 161 17.63 12.58 -2.40
N THR A 162 17.82 13.11 -1.19
CA THR A 162 17.11 14.29 -0.67
C THR A 162 17.77 15.59 -1.18
N ALA A 163 17.14 16.73 -0.90
CA ALA A 163 17.62 18.04 -1.39
C ALA A 163 19.01 18.41 -0.83
N ASP A 164 19.36 17.91 0.35
CA ASP A 164 20.66 18.06 1.00
C ASP A 164 21.72 17.07 0.47
N GLY A 165 21.36 16.22 -0.50
CA GLY A 165 22.26 15.24 -1.12
C GLY A 165 22.43 13.95 -0.32
N GLN A 166 21.79 13.79 0.83
CA GLN A 166 21.83 12.55 1.60
C GLN A 166 21.10 11.43 0.84
N THR A 167 21.62 10.21 0.96
CA THR A 167 21.00 9.02 0.37
C THR A 167 20.15 8.34 1.43
N HIS A 168 18.86 8.19 1.13
CA HIS A 168 17.91 7.49 1.98
C HIS A 168 17.44 6.21 1.31
N GLU A 169 17.10 5.23 2.14
CA GLU A 169 16.51 3.98 1.71
C GLU A 169 15.00 3.97 2.00
N GLY A 170 14.24 3.40 1.08
CA GLY A 170 12.82 3.15 1.23
C GLY A 170 12.49 1.75 0.74
N PHE A 171 11.27 1.32 1.03
CA PHE A 171 10.77 0.08 0.47
C PHE A 171 9.26 0.15 0.21
N ALA A 172 8.81 -0.63 -0.77
CA ALA A 172 7.40 -0.87 -1.04
C ALA A 172 7.11 -2.36 -1.01
N ARG A 173 5.92 -2.73 -0.54
CA ARG A 173 5.40 -4.10 -0.61
C ARG A 173 4.24 -4.16 -1.58
N THR A 174 4.21 -5.20 -2.41
CA THR A 174 3.24 -5.34 -3.51
C THR A 174 2.95 -6.81 -3.76
N PHE A 175 1.69 -7.15 -4.02
CA PHE A 175 1.30 -8.49 -4.51
C PHE A 175 1.29 -8.57 -6.04
N ASP A 176 1.62 -7.47 -6.73
CA ASP A 176 1.73 -7.45 -8.17
C ASP A 176 2.88 -8.34 -8.64
N HIS A 177 2.52 -9.38 -9.40
CA HIS A 177 3.45 -10.30 -10.05
C HIS A 177 4.45 -9.61 -10.99
N THR A 178 4.14 -8.43 -11.54
CA THR A 178 5.11 -7.70 -12.38
C THR A 178 6.29 -7.19 -11.57
N ALA A 179 6.20 -7.14 -10.24
CA ALA A 179 7.31 -6.73 -9.39
C ALA A 179 8.53 -7.65 -9.57
N GLN A 180 8.32 -8.96 -9.78
CA GLN A 180 9.40 -9.93 -10.00
C GLN A 180 10.34 -9.57 -11.17
N GLN A 181 9.79 -8.92 -12.19
CA GLN A 181 10.51 -8.59 -13.41
C GLN A 181 11.32 -7.28 -13.25
N ARG A 182 11.13 -6.52 -12.16
CA ARG A 182 11.92 -5.33 -11.87
C ARG A 182 13.34 -5.73 -11.49
N GLN A 183 14.31 -4.96 -11.96
CA GLN A 183 15.72 -5.25 -11.76
C GLN A 183 16.39 -4.16 -10.90
N PRO A 184 17.38 -4.52 -10.08
CA PRO A 184 18.28 -3.55 -9.46
C PRO A 184 18.87 -2.59 -10.50
N GLY A 185 19.02 -1.32 -10.14
CA GLY A 185 19.46 -0.26 -11.04
C GLY A 185 18.34 0.40 -11.85
N GLN A 186 17.12 -0.16 -11.85
CA GLN A 186 16.01 0.45 -12.58
C GLN A 186 15.60 1.80 -11.93
N PRO A 187 15.48 2.88 -12.72
CA PRO A 187 15.05 4.17 -12.20
C PRO A 187 13.55 4.17 -11.88
N ILE A 188 13.17 4.82 -10.78
CA ILE A 188 11.79 5.01 -10.35
C ILE A 188 11.56 6.44 -9.85
N TRP A 189 10.30 6.89 -9.84
CA TRP A 189 9.93 8.09 -9.11
C TRP A 189 9.60 7.75 -7.67
N VAL A 190 10.18 8.51 -6.75
CA VAL A 190 9.89 8.45 -5.32
C VAL A 190 9.33 9.80 -4.91
N LEU A 191 8.23 9.79 -4.17
CA LEU A 191 7.73 10.99 -3.50
C LEU A 191 8.28 11.01 -2.09
N VAL A 192 9.00 12.07 -1.75
CA VAL A 192 9.66 12.25 -0.46
C VAL A 192 9.10 13.47 0.26
N ASN A 193 8.80 13.34 1.55
CA ASN A 193 8.59 14.49 2.41
C ASN A 193 9.95 15.06 2.84
N ASP A 194 10.27 16.29 2.42
CA ASP A 194 11.59 16.89 2.68
C ASP A 194 11.88 17.08 4.18
N ASP A 195 10.86 17.30 5.01
CA ASP A 195 11.01 17.43 6.47
C ASP A 195 11.27 16.07 7.15
N LYS A 196 10.82 14.98 6.52
CA LYS A 196 10.80 13.62 7.06
C LYS A 196 11.03 12.60 5.95
N PRO A 197 12.27 12.40 5.50
CA PRO A 197 12.57 11.51 4.37
C PRO A 197 12.11 10.06 4.56
N GLU A 198 11.90 9.60 5.80
CA GLU A 198 11.31 8.30 6.11
C GLU A 198 9.83 8.20 5.67
N GLU A 199 9.16 9.33 5.46
CA GLU A 199 7.83 9.42 4.85
C GLU A 199 7.97 9.52 3.33
N ASN A 200 8.32 8.40 2.70
CA ASN A 200 8.48 8.29 1.25
C ASN A 200 7.63 7.16 0.64
N THR A 201 7.41 7.22 -0.67
CA THR A 201 6.64 6.19 -1.40
C THR A 201 6.95 6.19 -2.90
N ILE A 202 6.84 5.04 -3.56
CA ILE A 202 7.00 4.91 -5.01
C ILE A 202 5.80 5.55 -5.73
N TYR A 203 6.08 6.24 -6.84
CA TYR A 203 5.06 6.76 -7.75
C TYR A 203 5.21 6.18 -9.16
N PRO A 204 4.10 5.77 -9.80
CA PRO A 204 2.77 5.55 -9.22
C PRO A 204 2.76 4.45 -8.14
N PRO A 205 1.73 4.38 -7.26
CA PRO A 205 1.66 3.35 -6.22
C PRO A 205 1.64 1.95 -6.84
N VAL A 206 2.29 1.00 -6.16
CA VAL A 206 2.29 -0.43 -6.46
C VAL A 206 1.42 -1.17 -5.43
N LYS A 207 0.75 -2.26 -5.80
CA LYS A 207 -0.23 -2.95 -4.94
C LYS A 207 0.03 -4.41 -4.69
#